data_AF-A0A562RWX9-F1
#
_entry.id   AF-A0A562RWX9-F1
#
_cell.length_a   1.000
_cell.length_b   1.000
_cell.length_c   1.000
_cell.angle_alpha   90.00
_cell.angle_beta   90.00
_cell.angle_gamma   90.00
#
_symmetry.space_group_name_H-M   'P 1'
#
loop_
_entity.id
_entity.type
_entity.pdbx_description
1 polymer ?
#
loop_
_entity_poly.entity_id
_entity_poly.type
_entity_poly.pdbx_seq_one_letter_code
_entity_poly.pdbx_strand_id
1 'polypeptide(L)'
;MLRATVVLLALLLVAHAPMLLNDGLFMDDWLVLKPRPDYMIDIDFLLSGAGHPVFYSYDTIANWTGAPVAVMVALAFAGILLGATCLVLTATRLDLLDRAEAVGFALIVWTYPGYQLWAGKANAVYVLSFGLLFVGAWLLTLAFGAHGLRRVLLRVAAALVFLLSFALNSTIVLYAFVVLGLFVAIWRNGDATHGFVRRTWLAAWRCALGYPELMVLPLVYWGALNVWFKRIGVYAQHYGAHFPTLGELANGWKAFFITSYWDIVVGALKMTIQAPAPLVVAALLVGAALLLWWSEARPTTAKYTVAAPLLLAVVLFLALSFPYLVAGLRPSSLHFYESRHLLMFGLPSALVLLGLKRWVEHVIGPKAAFALVFGTGSVLSIGLLLNTYIFMQARTLKQEALANDLANRAQPAATVFAIDDGFVDYPSRHVPFGLAEVTGMLRLAWGDQPFFGFALRAERPTILQEMEMARTAPGSAFRHFDPSGPQATILFQPGPGAAPNQALVRKYYACRLLSRCDVSQLLRQLAEVTIKPGPIAGIVPLDRPKADAMPSR
;
A
#
# COMPACT_ATOMS: atom_id res chain seq x y z
N MET A 1 -11.32 -17.43 21.96
CA MET A 1 -10.07 -16.71 21.57
C MET A 1 -9.36 -17.41 20.43
N LEU A 2 -8.75 -18.58 20.66
CA LEU A 2 -8.06 -19.32 19.59
C LEU A 2 -8.94 -19.51 18.34
N ARG A 3 -10.17 -20.00 18.51
CA ARG A 3 -11.12 -20.18 17.40
C ARG A 3 -11.45 -18.87 16.67
N ALA A 4 -11.77 -17.80 17.40
CA ALA A 4 -12.07 -16.49 16.80
C ALA A 4 -10.89 -15.93 15.99
N THR A 5 -9.66 -16.05 16.52
CA THR A 5 -8.43 -15.69 15.81
C THR A 5 -8.19 -16.58 14.58
N VAL A 6 -8.42 -17.89 14.68
CA VAL A 6 -8.29 -18.82 13.54
C VAL A 6 -9.26 -18.45 12.43
N VAL A 7 -10.53 -18.14 12.76
CA VAL A 7 -11.52 -17.72 11.76
C VAL A 7 -11.14 -16.38 11.13
N LEU A 8 -10.65 -15.41 11.92
CA LEU A 8 -10.12 -14.14 11.39
C LEU A 8 -8.99 -14.39 10.38
N LEU A 9 -8.01 -15.21 10.74
CA LEU A 9 -6.85 -15.50 9.88
C LEU A 9 -7.27 -16.26 8.63
N ALA A 10 -8.17 -17.23 8.74
CA ALA A 10 -8.73 -17.93 7.58
C ALA A 10 -9.46 -16.96 6.65
N LEU A 11 -10.26 -16.03 7.20
CA LEU A 11 -10.97 -15.03 6.41
C LEU A 11 -10.01 -14.05 5.71
N LEU A 12 -8.98 -13.58 6.40
CA LEU A 12 -7.94 -12.73 5.80
C LEU A 12 -7.16 -13.46 4.70
N LEU A 13 -6.80 -14.73 4.94
CA LEU A 13 -6.14 -15.56 3.92
C LEU A 13 -6.99 -15.67 2.67
N VAL A 14 -8.30 -15.93 2.81
CA VAL A 14 -9.22 -16.01 1.66
C VAL A 14 -9.42 -14.65 0.99
N ALA A 15 -9.61 -13.58 1.76
CA ALA A 15 -9.80 -12.22 1.23
C ALA A 15 -8.60 -11.72 0.42
N HIS A 16 -7.38 -12.09 0.85
CA HIS A 16 -6.13 -11.74 0.17
C HIS A 16 -5.59 -12.85 -0.74
N ALA A 17 -6.24 -14.00 -0.87
CA ALA A 17 -5.80 -15.10 -1.74
C ALA A 17 -5.51 -14.68 -3.19
N PRO A 18 -6.27 -13.75 -3.82
CA PRO A 18 -5.94 -13.27 -5.16
C PRO A 18 -4.55 -12.64 -5.28
N MET A 19 -3.96 -12.15 -4.18
CA MET A 19 -2.60 -11.64 -4.15
C MET A 19 -1.55 -12.71 -4.49
N LEU A 20 -1.80 -13.98 -4.14
CA LEU A 20 -0.93 -15.12 -4.46
C LEU A 20 -0.96 -15.49 -5.95
N LEU A 21 -2.05 -15.12 -6.63
CA LEU A 21 -2.26 -15.44 -8.04
C LEU A 21 -1.82 -14.30 -8.97
N ASN A 22 -1.48 -13.15 -8.39
CA ASN A 22 -1.07 -11.96 -9.10
C ASN A 22 0.45 -11.80 -9.05
N ASP A 23 1.09 -12.21 -10.13
CA ASP A 23 2.54 -12.07 -10.35
C ASP A 23 2.90 -10.72 -11.02
N GLY A 24 1.94 -9.80 -11.08
CA GLY A 24 2.12 -8.50 -11.71
C GLY A 24 3.11 -7.61 -10.98
N LEU A 25 3.85 -6.84 -11.78
CA LEU A 25 4.73 -5.78 -11.32
C LEU A 25 4.08 -4.43 -11.63
N PHE A 26 3.96 -3.59 -10.62
CA PHE A 26 3.29 -2.30 -10.71
C PHE A 26 4.24 -1.19 -10.26
N MET A 27 4.23 -0.07 -10.99
CA MET A 27 4.91 1.14 -10.54
C MET A 27 6.42 0.90 -10.31
N ASP A 28 6.94 1.23 -9.13
CA ASP A 28 8.35 1.09 -8.75
C ASP A 28 8.82 -0.37 -8.65
N ASP A 29 7.91 -1.36 -8.68
CA ASP A 29 8.26 -2.79 -8.74
C ASP A 29 9.28 -3.07 -9.86
N TRP A 30 9.15 -2.39 -11.01
CA TRP A 30 10.03 -2.52 -12.17
C TRP A 30 11.42 -1.90 -11.99
N LEU A 31 11.58 -1.02 -11.01
CA LEU A 31 12.87 -0.37 -10.70
C LEU A 31 13.67 -1.16 -9.65
N VAL A 32 12.97 -1.89 -8.77
CA VAL A 32 13.58 -2.50 -7.59
C VAL A 32 13.60 -4.02 -7.64
N LEU A 33 12.73 -4.67 -8.44
CA LEU A 33 12.69 -6.12 -8.55
C LEU A 33 13.31 -6.60 -9.87
N LYS A 34 14.01 -7.72 -9.78
CA LYS A 34 14.70 -8.38 -10.88
C LYS A 34 13.86 -9.55 -11.40
N PRO A 35 12.97 -9.35 -12.39
CA PRO A 35 12.08 -10.40 -12.89
C PRO A 35 12.82 -11.53 -13.62
N ARG A 36 14.05 -11.28 -14.11
CA ARG A 36 14.91 -12.28 -14.75
C ARG A 36 16.36 -12.19 -14.29
N PRO A 37 17.13 -13.29 -14.32
CA PRO A 37 18.54 -13.30 -13.91
C PRO A 37 19.47 -12.34 -14.68
N ASP A 38 19.14 -12.02 -15.93
CA ASP A 38 19.88 -11.08 -16.78
C ASP A 38 19.51 -9.62 -16.51
N TYR A 39 18.27 -9.36 -16.03
CA TYR A 39 17.71 -8.01 -15.87
C TYR A 39 18.52 -7.14 -14.90
N MET A 40 18.99 -6.00 -15.38
CA MET A 40 19.77 -5.04 -14.60
C MET A 40 18.87 -4.15 -13.73
N ILE A 41 19.13 -4.15 -12.43
CA ILE A 41 18.52 -3.25 -11.44
C ILE A 41 19.61 -2.42 -10.76
N ASP A 42 19.41 -1.11 -10.68
CA ASP A 42 20.31 -0.19 -9.98
C ASP A 42 19.73 0.15 -8.61
N ILE A 43 19.58 -0.85 -7.75
CA ILE A 43 18.84 -0.68 -6.50
C ILE A 43 19.54 0.23 -5.47
N ASP A 44 20.81 0.54 -5.70
CA ASP A 44 21.61 1.44 -4.87
C ASP A 44 21.04 2.86 -4.80
N PHE A 45 20.16 3.25 -5.73
CA PHE A 45 19.43 4.52 -5.62
C PHE A 45 18.56 4.57 -4.36
N LEU A 46 18.02 3.43 -3.89
CA LEU A 46 17.22 3.41 -2.65
C LEU A 46 18.06 3.80 -1.44
N LEU A 47 19.33 3.39 -1.41
CA LEU A 47 20.25 3.68 -0.31
C LEU A 47 20.86 5.08 -0.44
N SER A 48 21.41 5.37 -1.61
CA SER A 48 22.26 6.55 -1.85
C SER A 48 21.51 7.77 -2.37
N GLY A 49 20.34 7.56 -2.97
CA GLY A 49 19.49 8.60 -3.56
C GLY A 49 18.25 8.91 -2.72
N ALA A 50 17.41 7.90 -2.53
CA ALA A 50 16.09 7.99 -1.90
C ALA A 50 16.13 7.89 -0.37
N GLY A 51 17.24 7.42 0.21
CA GLY A 51 17.42 7.36 1.67
C GLY A 51 16.47 6.36 2.36
N HIS A 52 16.22 5.22 1.74
CA HIS A 52 15.36 4.14 2.25
C HIS A 52 16.16 2.83 2.48
N PRO A 53 17.02 2.77 3.50
CA PRO A 53 17.89 1.61 3.75
C PRO A 53 17.12 0.32 4.06
N VAL A 54 15.94 0.43 4.67
CA VAL A 54 15.09 -0.72 4.99
C VAL A 54 14.48 -1.32 3.71
N PHE A 55 14.04 -0.47 2.77
CA PHE A 55 13.54 -0.92 1.46
C PHE A 55 14.65 -1.59 0.68
N TYR A 56 15.79 -0.92 0.56
CA TYR A 56 17.00 -1.47 -0.05
C TYR A 56 17.31 -2.87 0.47
N SER A 57 17.25 -3.08 1.79
CA SER A 57 17.54 -4.39 2.39
C SER A 57 16.52 -5.46 1.98
N TYR A 58 15.22 -5.17 2.08
CA TYR A 58 14.17 -6.14 1.71
C TYR A 58 14.20 -6.48 0.23
N ASP A 59 14.30 -5.47 -0.63
CA ASP A 59 14.32 -5.65 -2.08
C ASP A 59 15.59 -6.39 -2.52
N THR A 60 16.75 -6.06 -1.95
CA THR A 60 18.02 -6.77 -2.23
C THR A 60 17.92 -8.24 -1.85
N ILE A 61 17.44 -8.55 -0.64
CA ILE A 61 17.25 -9.93 -0.18
C ILE A 61 16.28 -10.67 -1.11
N ALA A 62 15.17 -10.04 -1.49
CA ALA A 62 14.19 -10.64 -2.39
C ALA A 62 14.82 -10.98 -3.75
N ASN A 63 15.60 -10.07 -4.32
CA ASN A 63 16.31 -10.31 -5.59
C ASN A 63 17.35 -11.42 -5.48
N TRP A 64 18.07 -11.54 -4.37
CA TRP A 64 19.05 -12.61 -4.16
C TRP A 64 18.43 -14.01 -4.12
N THR A 65 17.16 -14.13 -3.77
CA THR A 65 16.48 -15.45 -3.80
C THR A 65 16.22 -15.98 -5.21
N GLY A 66 16.33 -15.14 -6.24
CA GLY A 66 15.89 -15.47 -7.60
C GLY A 66 14.36 -15.53 -7.77
N ALA A 67 13.58 -15.33 -6.69
CA ALA A 67 12.12 -15.30 -6.69
C ALA A 67 11.57 -14.07 -5.96
N PRO A 68 11.96 -12.83 -6.36
CA PRO A 68 11.64 -11.61 -5.62
C PRO A 68 10.14 -11.39 -5.40
N VAL A 69 9.32 -11.71 -6.40
CA VAL A 69 7.86 -11.60 -6.34
C VAL A 69 7.29 -12.46 -5.20
N ALA A 70 7.72 -13.71 -5.09
CA ALA A 70 7.24 -14.63 -4.07
C ALA A 70 7.63 -14.18 -2.66
N VAL A 71 8.86 -13.67 -2.50
CA VAL A 71 9.33 -13.10 -1.23
C VAL A 71 8.47 -11.90 -0.82
N MET A 72 8.23 -10.96 -1.73
CA MET A 72 7.42 -9.78 -1.42
C MET A 72 5.97 -10.12 -1.07
N VAL A 73 5.37 -11.07 -1.78
CA VAL A 73 4.03 -11.57 -1.42
C VAL A 73 4.03 -12.22 -0.03
N ALA A 74 5.05 -13.01 0.30
CA ALA A 74 5.18 -13.60 1.63
C ALA A 74 5.34 -12.55 2.73
N LEU A 75 6.12 -11.50 2.50
CA LEU A 75 6.28 -10.37 3.44
C LEU A 75 4.95 -9.63 3.66
N ALA A 76 4.18 -9.38 2.60
CA ALA A 76 2.85 -8.75 2.72
C ALA A 76 1.89 -9.62 3.56
N PHE A 77 1.82 -10.93 3.30
CA PHE A 77 1.03 -11.86 4.11
C PHE A 77 1.48 -11.91 5.56
N ALA A 78 2.79 -11.95 5.81
CA ALA A 78 3.34 -11.92 7.16
C ALA A 78 2.90 -10.64 7.90
N GLY A 79 2.97 -9.48 7.23
CA GLY A 79 2.46 -8.21 7.74
C GLY A 79 0.98 -8.28 8.14
N ILE A 80 0.14 -8.78 7.23
CA ILE A 80 -1.31 -8.92 7.44
C ILE A 80 -1.63 -9.84 8.61
N LEU A 81 -1.09 -11.07 8.61
CA LEU A 81 -1.46 -12.10 9.59
C LEU A 81 -0.89 -11.80 10.98
N LEU A 82 0.39 -11.42 11.07
CA LEU A 82 1.03 -11.06 12.33
C LEU A 82 0.42 -9.78 12.89
N GLY A 83 0.22 -8.77 12.03
CA GLY A 83 -0.38 -7.50 12.41
C GLY A 83 -1.82 -7.67 12.93
N ALA A 84 -2.66 -8.44 12.23
CA ALA A 84 -4.03 -8.72 12.67
C ALA A 84 -4.06 -9.47 14.01
N THR A 85 -3.21 -10.50 14.16
CA THR A 85 -3.12 -11.28 15.39
C THR A 85 -2.68 -10.41 16.56
N CYS A 86 -1.59 -9.65 16.39
CA CYS A 86 -1.07 -8.79 17.44
C CYS A 86 -2.02 -7.65 17.80
N LEU A 87 -2.77 -7.11 16.83
CA LEU A 87 -3.83 -6.13 17.10
C LEU A 87 -4.94 -6.71 17.98
N VAL A 88 -5.46 -7.89 17.65
CA VAL A 88 -6.49 -8.57 18.45
C VAL A 88 -5.97 -8.88 19.85
N LEU A 89 -4.78 -9.46 19.95
CA LEU A 89 -4.17 -9.82 21.23
C LEU A 89 -3.92 -8.60 22.11
N THR A 90 -3.42 -7.51 21.53
CA THR A 90 -3.18 -6.25 22.25
C THR A 90 -4.48 -5.65 22.74
N ALA A 91 -5.47 -5.48 21.86
CA ALA A 91 -6.75 -4.87 22.19
C ALA A 91 -7.51 -5.62 23.30
N THR A 92 -7.48 -6.95 23.25
CA THR A 92 -8.17 -7.79 24.24
C THR A 92 -7.39 -7.94 25.54
N ARG A 93 -6.06 -8.03 25.50
CA ARG A 93 -5.23 -8.08 26.73
C ARG A 93 -5.31 -6.78 27.52
N LEU A 94 -5.42 -5.65 26.84
CA LEU A 94 -5.58 -4.33 27.44
C LEU A 94 -7.03 -4.02 27.83
N ASP A 95 -7.97 -4.95 27.61
CA ASP A 95 -9.41 -4.77 27.89
C ASP A 95 -10.00 -3.53 27.20
N LEU A 96 -9.45 -3.16 26.03
CA LEU A 96 -9.92 -2.02 25.23
C LEU A 96 -11.17 -2.39 24.43
N LEU A 97 -11.17 -3.62 23.92
CA LEU A 97 -12.23 -4.20 23.09
C LEU A 97 -12.56 -5.59 23.61
N ASP A 98 -13.83 -5.97 23.51
CA ASP A 98 -14.20 -7.37 23.68
C ASP A 98 -13.65 -8.21 22.50
N ARG A 99 -13.79 -9.53 22.60
CA ARG A 99 -13.23 -10.47 21.62
C ARG A 99 -13.84 -10.30 20.22
N ALA A 100 -15.14 -10.06 20.14
CA ALA A 100 -15.84 -9.90 18.87
C ALA A 100 -15.49 -8.54 18.25
N GLU A 101 -15.55 -7.47 19.04
CA GLU A 101 -15.12 -6.12 18.65
C GLU A 101 -13.68 -6.11 18.15
N ALA A 102 -12.74 -6.76 18.86
CA ALA A 102 -11.34 -6.82 18.45
C ALA A 102 -11.16 -7.53 17.09
N VAL A 103 -11.88 -8.63 16.86
CA VAL A 103 -11.82 -9.38 15.59
C VAL A 103 -12.45 -8.59 14.45
N GLY A 104 -13.64 -8.01 14.65
CA GLY A 104 -14.28 -7.16 13.65
C GLY A 104 -13.45 -5.92 13.33
N PHE A 105 -12.86 -5.31 14.36
CA PHE A 105 -11.96 -4.17 14.21
C PHE A 105 -10.72 -4.52 13.39
N ALA A 106 -10.05 -5.63 13.73
CA ALA A 106 -8.86 -6.08 13.00
C ALA A 106 -9.20 -6.45 11.55
N LEU A 107 -10.33 -7.11 11.32
CA LEU A 107 -10.79 -7.46 9.96
C LEU A 107 -10.90 -6.21 9.09
N ILE A 108 -11.59 -5.17 9.56
CA ILE A 108 -11.76 -3.91 8.82
C ILE A 108 -10.42 -3.22 8.54
N VAL A 109 -9.51 -3.19 9.51
CA VAL A 109 -8.17 -2.60 9.34
C VAL A 109 -7.41 -3.29 8.20
N TRP A 110 -7.46 -4.62 8.15
CA TRP A 110 -6.66 -5.42 7.22
C TRP A 110 -7.33 -5.67 5.88
N THR A 111 -8.65 -5.47 5.76
CA THR A 111 -9.35 -5.55 4.47
C THR A 111 -9.70 -4.18 3.89
N TYR A 112 -9.13 -3.10 4.45
CA TYR A 112 -9.48 -1.73 4.10
C TYR A 112 -9.28 -1.45 2.59
N PRO A 113 -10.35 -1.12 1.83
CA PRO A 113 -10.28 -1.07 0.37
C PRO A 113 -9.78 0.27 -0.17
N GLY A 114 -9.60 1.29 0.69
CA GLY A 114 -9.03 2.57 0.29
C GLY A 114 -7.56 2.46 -0.10
N TYR A 115 -6.82 1.54 0.52
CA TYR A 115 -5.50 1.14 0.03
C TYR A 115 -5.67 0.13 -1.09
N GLN A 116 -5.19 0.46 -2.29
CA GLN A 116 -5.41 -0.37 -3.48
C GLN A 116 -4.17 -1.13 -3.92
N LEU A 117 -3.02 -0.85 -3.31
CA LEU A 117 -1.72 -1.43 -3.67
C LEU A 117 -1.39 -2.71 -2.92
N TRP A 118 -2.41 -3.44 -2.46
CA TRP A 118 -2.22 -4.71 -1.75
C TRP A 118 -1.41 -5.72 -2.57
N ALA A 119 -1.55 -5.76 -3.91
CA ALA A 119 -0.74 -6.64 -4.76
C ALA A 119 0.56 -6.02 -5.27
N GLY A 120 0.88 -4.77 -4.95
CA GLY A 120 2.14 -4.12 -5.33
C GLY A 120 3.31 -4.67 -4.52
N LYS A 121 4.40 -5.06 -5.19
CA LYS A 121 5.47 -5.85 -4.54
C LYS A 121 6.44 -5.00 -3.75
N ALA A 122 6.88 -3.85 -4.28
CA ALA A 122 7.67 -2.85 -3.56
C ALA A 122 6.90 -2.29 -2.34
N ASN A 123 5.56 -2.22 -2.47
CA ASN A 123 4.69 -1.79 -1.38
C ASN A 123 4.41 -2.88 -0.33
N ALA A 124 4.86 -4.12 -0.52
CA ALA A 124 4.78 -5.15 0.51
C ALA A 124 5.52 -4.73 1.79
N VAL A 125 6.61 -3.95 1.65
CA VAL A 125 7.35 -3.38 2.78
C VAL A 125 6.48 -2.41 3.58
N TYR A 126 5.56 -1.68 2.95
CA TYR A 126 4.61 -0.79 3.65
C TYR A 126 3.66 -1.63 4.51
N VAL A 127 3.10 -2.70 3.94
CA VAL A 127 2.17 -3.62 4.60
C VAL A 127 2.85 -4.32 5.77
N LEU A 128 4.07 -4.81 5.57
CA LEU A 128 4.87 -5.42 6.62
C LEU A 128 5.18 -4.42 7.74
N SER A 129 5.63 -3.21 7.39
CA SER A 129 5.92 -2.14 8.35
C SER A 129 4.70 -1.80 9.22
N PHE A 130 3.52 -1.70 8.59
CA PHE A 130 2.26 -1.51 9.31
C PHE A 130 1.93 -2.68 10.24
N GLY A 131 2.20 -3.92 9.83
CA GLY A 131 2.06 -5.11 10.68
C GLY A 131 3.03 -5.10 11.88
N LEU A 132 4.29 -4.77 11.62
CA LEU A 132 5.36 -4.69 12.63
C LEU A 132 5.04 -3.69 13.73
N LEU A 133 4.37 -2.57 13.41
CA LEU A 133 3.88 -1.64 14.43
C LEU A 133 3.01 -2.33 15.49
N PHE A 134 2.06 -3.18 15.06
CA PHE A 134 1.22 -3.92 16.00
C PHE A 134 1.97 -5.04 16.72
N VAL A 135 2.96 -5.66 16.07
CA VAL A 135 3.88 -6.60 16.73
C VAL A 135 4.66 -5.90 17.84
N GLY A 136 5.19 -4.71 17.59
CA GLY A 136 5.87 -3.88 18.59
C GLY A 136 4.95 -3.50 19.76
N ALA A 137 3.71 -3.09 19.47
CA ALA A 137 2.72 -2.78 20.50
C ALA A 137 2.37 -4.01 21.37
N TRP A 138 2.29 -5.19 20.77
CA TRP A 138 2.08 -6.45 21.50
C TRP A 138 3.27 -6.79 22.40
N LEU A 139 4.49 -6.72 21.87
CA LEU A 139 5.72 -6.96 22.64
C LEU A 139 5.84 -5.99 23.82
N LEU A 140 5.51 -4.71 23.61
CA LEU A 140 5.48 -3.70 24.67
C LEU A 140 4.43 -4.04 25.74
N THR A 141 3.26 -4.51 25.33
CA THR A 141 2.20 -4.96 26.25
C THR A 141 2.66 -6.16 27.09
N LEU A 142 3.41 -7.09 26.50
CA LEU A 142 4.02 -8.21 27.23
C LEU A 142 5.13 -7.73 28.17
N ALA A 143 5.95 -6.77 27.73
CA ALA A 143 7.04 -6.20 28.53
C ALA A 143 6.52 -5.50 29.79
N PHE A 144 5.35 -4.85 29.72
CA PHE A 144 4.74 -4.16 30.85
C PHE A 144 4.44 -5.08 32.04
N GLY A 145 4.10 -6.35 31.77
CA GLY A 145 3.83 -7.36 32.80
C GLY A 145 5.01 -8.29 33.10
N ALA A 146 6.18 -8.05 32.52
CA ALA A 146 7.35 -8.90 32.69
C ALA A 146 8.31 -8.33 33.76
N HIS A 147 9.18 -9.17 34.29
CA HIS A 147 10.22 -8.81 35.27
C HIS A 147 11.60 -9.32 34.83
N GLY A 148 12.66 -8.74 35.40
CA GLY A 148 14.05 -9.14 35.17
C GLY A 148 14.49 -9.11 33.71
N LEU A 149 15.31 -10.09 33.31
CA LEU A 149 15.88 -10.21 31.96
C LEU A 149 14.81 -10.29 30.87
N ARG A 150 13.70 -10.99 31.12
CA ARG A 150 12.59 -11.12 30.16
C ARG A 150 12.01 -9.77 29.77
N ARG A 151 11.87 -8.85 30.73
CA ARG A 151 11.40 -7.48 30.47
C ARG A 151 12.37 -6.72 29.56
N VAL A 152 13.68 -6.84 29.82
CA VAL A 152 14.72 -6.18 29.02
C VAL A 152 14.70 -6.70 27.58
N LEU A 153 14.67 -8.01 27.40
CA LEU A 153 14.64 -8.62 26.07
C LEU A 153 13.39 -8.21 25.27
N LEU A 154 12.22 -8.20 25.90
CA LEU A 154 10.97 -7.76 25.24
C LEU A 154 11.01 -6.28 24.85
N ARG A 155 11.65 -5.41 25.65
CA ARG A 155 11.80 -3.99 25.33
C ARG A 155 12.76 -3.76 24.17
N VAL A 156 13.91 -4.45 24.17
CA VAL A 156 14.86 -4.41 23.05
C VAL A 156 14.19 -4.91 21.77
N ALA A 157 13.49 -6.04 21.84
CA ALA A 157 12.75 -6.58 20.70
C ALA A 157 11.67 -5.61 20.20
N ALA A 158 10.89 -5.01 21.11
CA ALA A 158 9.90 -4.00 20.75
C ALA A 158 10.53 -2.78 20.07
N ALA A 159 11.63 -2.25 20.60
CA ALA A 159 12.33 -1.10 20.02
C ALA A 159 12.87 -1.41 18.61
N LEU A 160 13.46 -2.59 18.40
CA LEU A 160 13.93 -3.02 17.08
C LEU A 160 12.77 -3.18 16.08
N VAL A 161 11.67 -3.80 16.52
CA VAL A 161 10.48 -3.98 15.69
C VAL A 161 9.84 -2.63 15.32
N PHE A 162 9.77 -1.68 16.27
CA PHE A 162 9.30 -0.33 15.97
C PHE A 162 10.22 0.40 14.99
N LEU A 163 11.54 0.26 15.13
CA LEU A 163 12.50 0.86 14.21
C LEU A 163 12.28 0.36 12.78
N LEU A 164 12.07 -0.95 12.61
CA LEU A 164 11.74 -1.53 11.30
C LEU A 164 10.38 -1.06 10.77
N SER A 165 9.39 -0.86 11.65
CA SER A 165 8.08 -0.32 11.24
C SER A 165 8.16 1.10 10.67
N PHE A 166 9.17 1.89 11.07
CA PHE A 166 9.34 3.26 10.60
C PHE A 166 9.75 3.38 9.14
N ALA A 167 10.11 2.26 8.47
CA ALA A 167 10.34 2.24 7.03
C ALA A 167 9.14 2.85 6.27
N LEU A 168 7.92 2.60 6.74
CA LEU A 168 6.77 3.44 6.42
C LEU A 168 6.75 4.64 7.37
N ASN A 169 7.33 5.78 6.96
CA ASN A 169 7.53 6.96 7.82
C ASN A 169 6.27 7.42 8.56
N SER A 170 5.09 7.28 7.95
CA SER A 170 3.81 7.67 8.58
C SER A 170 3.45 6.83 9.80
N THR A 171 4.01 5.62 9.98
CA THR A 171 3.83 4.81 11.19
C THR A 171 4.38 5.48 12.45
N ILE A 172 5.31 6.44 12.34
CA ILE A 172 5.80 7.23 13.47
C ILE A 172 4.63 7.95 14.17
N VAL A 173 3.62 8.39 13.43
CA VAL A 173 2.41 9.00 14.01
C VAL A 173 1.64 7.97 14.84
N LEU A 174 1.41 6.76 14.33
CA LEU A 174 0.74 5.72 15.13
C LEU A 174 1.58 5.28 16.33
N TYR A 175 2.90 5.25 16.17
CA TYR A 175 3.81 4.99 17.27
C TYR A 175 3.66 6.02 18.40
N ALA A 176 3.43 7.30 18.07
CA ALA A 176 3.11 8.31 19.08
C ALA A 176 1.83 7.97 19.86
N PHE A 177 0.81 7.37 19.22
CA PHE A 177 -0.38 6.85 19.92
C PHE A 177 -0.07 5.64 20.81
N VAL A 178 0.87 4.77 20.43
CA VAL A 178 1.33 3.67 21.28
C VAL A 178 2.05 4.22 22.52
N VAL A 179 2.92 5.20 22.35
CA VAL A 179 3.61 5.90 23.45
C VAL A 179 2.61 6.64 24.35
N LEU A 180 1.60 7.29 23.77
CA LEU A 180 0.52 7.91 24.51
C LEU A 180 -0.27 6.87 25.33
N GLY A 181 -0.54 5.70 24.75
CA GLY A 181 -1.16 4.57 25.45
C GLY A 181 -0.34 4.10 26.65
N LEU A 182 0.98 3.99 26.49
CA LEU A 182 1.91 3.69 27.58
C LEU A 182 1.87 4.77 28.67
N PHE A 183 1.91 6.04 28.29
CA PHE A 183 1.77 7.16 29.22
C PHE A 183 0.46 7.08 30.01
N VAL A 184 -0.67 6.85 29.33
CA VAL A 184 -1.99 6.71 29.97
C VAL A 184 -2.02 5.52 30.93
N ALA A 185 -1.40 4.39 30.57
CA ALA A 185 -1.31 3.23 31.45
C ALA A 185 -0.51 3.53 32.73
N ILE A 186 0.64 4.20 32.61
CA ILE A 186 1.46 4.63 33.76
C ILE A 186 0.70 5.65 34.62
N TRP A 187 0.01 6.61 33.98
CA TRP A 187 -0.78 7.61 34.66
C TRP A 187 -1.91 6.98 35.47
N ARG A 188 -2.64 6.02 34.89
CA ARG A 188 -3.72 5.28 35.58
C ARG A 188 -3.23 4.48 36.79
N ASN A 189 -2.01 3.94 36.74
CA ASN A 189 -1.39 3.24 37.87
C ASN A 189 -0.76 4.19 38.91
N GLY A 190 -0.72 5.49 38.65
CA GLY A 190 -0.26 6.49 39.61
C GLY A 190 -1.22 6.63 40.80
N ASP A 191 -0.66 6.92 41.97
CA ASP A 191 -1.43 7.17 43.20
C ASP A 191 -2.40 8.35 43.01
N ALA A 192 -3.68 8.09 43.25
CA ALA A 192 -4.78 9.03 43.07
C ALA A 192 -4.76 10.19 44.08
N THR A 193 -4.00 10.07 45.17
CA THR A 193 -3.81 11.15 46.15
C THR A 193 -2.97 12.29 45.58
N HIS A 194 -2.13 12.02 44.58
CA HIS A 194 -1.48 13.06 43.82
C HIS A 194 -2.52 13.75 42.94
N GLY A 195 -2.82 15.02 43.22
CA GLY A 195 -3.68 15.84 42.37
C GLY A 195 -3.28 15.79 40.89
N PHE A 196 -4.22 16.09 40.00
CA PHE A 196 -4.10 15.88 38.55
C PHE A 196 -2.76 16.32 37.95
N VAL A 197 -2.33 17.55 38.23
CA VAL A 197 -1.07 18.12 37.69
C VAL A 197 0.15 17.30 38.12
N ARG A 198 0.27 17.01 39.42
CA ARG A 198 1.40 16.25 39.97
C ARG A 198 1.42 14.81 39.42
N ARG A 199 0.25 14.18 39.32
CA ARG A 199 0.12 12.83 38.76
C ARG A 199 0.53 12.77 37.29
N THR A 200 0.08 13.75 36.49
CA THR A 200 0.45 13.89 35.06
C THR A 200 1.95 14.10 34.90
N TRP A 201 2.55 15.00 35.68
CA TRP A 201 3.99 15.24 35.66
C TRP A 201 4.81 14.00 36.03
N LEU A 202 4.46 13.33 37.13
CA LEU A 202 5.13 12.10 37.55
C LEU A 202 4.99 10.98 36.54
N ALA A 203 3.82 10.84 35.89
CA ALA A 203 3.61 9.84 34.86
C ALA A 203 4.46 10.13 33.61
N ALA A 204 4.58 11.39 33.20
CA ALA A 204 5.43 11.80 32.08
C ALA A 204 6.90 11.46 32.37
N TRP A 205 7.39 11.80 33.56
CA TRP A 205 8.76 11.51 33.98
C TRP A 205 9.03 10.00 34.07
N ARG A 206 8.08 9.23 34.63
CA ARG A 206 8.16 7.76 34.69
C ARG A 206 8.11 7.12 33.30
N CYS A 207 7.37 7.69 32.36
CA CYS A 207 7.34 7.21 30.98
C CYS A 207 8.70 7.48 30.32
N ALA A 208 9.19 8.72 30.39
CA ALA A 208 10.43 9.15 29.75
C ALA A 208 11.68 8.45 30.31
N LEU A 209 11.83 8.39 31.63
CA LEU A 209 12.96 7.71 32.26
C LEU A 209 12.78 6.19 32.33
N GLY A 210 11.53 5.71 32.35
CA GLY A 210 11.24 4.29 32.39
C GLY A 210 11.45 3.60 31.04
N TYR A 211 11.26 4.33 29.94
CA TYR A 211 11.31 3.84 28.55
C TYR A 211 12.09 4.79 27.61
N PRO A 212 13.35 5.15 27.93
CA PRO A 212 14.11 6.11 27.14
C PRO A 212 14.34 5.64 25.70
N GLU A 213 14.54 4.35 25.49
CA GLU A 213 14.71 3.75 24.15
C GLU A 213 13.49 4.00 23.26
N LEU A 214 12.29 4.06 23.84
CA LEU A 214 11.07 4.33 23.08
C LEU A 214 10.92 5.84 22.80
N MET A 215 11.28 6.71 23.73
CA MET A 215 11.17 8.16 23.51
C MET A 215 12.13 8.66 22.45
N VAL A 216 13.35 8.12 22.42
CA VAL A 216 14.42 8.59 21.52
C VAL A 216 14.33 7.92 20.14
N LEU A 217 13.62 6.79 20.00
CA LEU A 217 13.59 6.00 18.76
C LEU A 217 13.25 6.81 17.50
N PRO A 218 12.21 7.68 17.47
CA PRO A 218 11.92 8.48 16.28
C PRO A 218 13.06 9.46 15.93
N LEU A 219 13.75 9.99 16.93
CA LEU A 219 14.90 10.87 16.75
C LEU A 219 16.12 10.10 16.22
N VAL A 220 16.36 8.88 16.70
CA VAL A 220 17.41 8.00 16.15
C VAL A 220 17.14 7.72 14.68
N TYR A 221 15.91 7.30 14.35
CA TYR A 221 15.53 7.00 12.98
C TYR A 221 15.66 8.23 12.07
N TRP A 222 15.12 9.37 12.49
CA TRP A 222 15.24 10.63 11.76
C TRP A 222 16.70 11.06 11.60
N GLY A 223 17.50 11.01 12.68
CA GLY A 223 18.92 11.33 12.64
C GLY A 223 19.67 10.43 11.66
N ALA A 224 19.35 9.13 11.65
CA ALA A 224 19.98 8.20 10.74
C ALA A 224 19.68 8.50 9.27
N LEU A 225 18.43 8.83 8.95
CA LEU A 225 18.02 9.20 7.59
C LEU A 225 18.58 10.54 7.12
N ASN A 226 18.95 11.45 8.02
CA ASN A 226 19.48 12.76 7.65
C ASN A 226 21.01 12.84 7.67
N VAL A 227 21.67 11.99 8.45
CA VAL A 227 23.14 11.94 8.58
C VAL A 227 23.74 10.87 7.66
N TRP A 228 23.29 9.62 7.73
CA TRP A 228 23.89 8.51 6.98
C TRP A 228 23.19 8.22 5.66
N PHE A 229 21.87 8.37 5.58
CA PHE A 229 21.07 8.04 4.39
C PHE A 229 20.43 9.28 3.78
N LYS A 230 21.21 10.36 3.67
CA LYS A 230 20.72 11.66 3.21
C LYS A 230 20.15 11.56 1.80
N ARG A 231 18.92 12.06 1.65
CA ARG A 231 18.23 12.17 0.36
C ARG A 231 18.89 13.22 -0.55
N ILE A 232 19.10 12.88 -1.81
CA ILE A 232 19.75 13.75 -2.80
C ILE A 232 19.00 13.76 -4.14
N GLY A 233 19.32 14.73 -5.01
CA GLY A 233 18.75 14.88 -6.35
C GLY A 233 17.23 14.93 -6.36
N VAL A 234 16.60 14.09 -7.19
CA VAL A 234 15.13 14.03 -7.37
C VAL A 234 14.41 13.73 -6.05
N TYR A 235 15.05 13.02 -5.12
CA TYR A 235 14.46 12.64 -3.84
C TYR A 235 14.70 13.66 -2.72
N ALA A 236 15.57 14.65 -2.91
CA ALA A 236 15.94 15.62 -1.87
C ALA A 236 14.72 16.37 -1.31
N GLN A 237 13.78 16.74 -2.19
CA GLN A 237 12.58 17.49 -1.84
C GLN A 237 11.33 16.61 -1.65
N HIS A 238 11.45 15.28 -1.80
CA HIS A 238 10.27 14.39 -1.81
C HIS A 238 9.48 14.39 -0.49
N TYR A 239 10.14 14.71 0.63
CA TYR A 239 9.50 15.00 1.92
C TYR A 239 9.92 16.37 2.44
N GLY A 240 10.06 17.36 1.55
CA GLY A 240 10.28 18.74 1.93
C GLY A 240 9.12 19.22 2.78
N ALA A 241 9.36 19.41 4.08
CA ALA A 241 8.33 19.88 4.98
C ALA A 241 8.10 21.37 4.73
N HIS A 242 6.86 21.75 4.47
CA HIS A 242 6.43 23.15 4.48
C HIS A 242 5.37 23.35 5.56
N PHE A 243 5.13 24.62 5.92
CA PHE A 243 4.02 24.96 6.79
C PHE A 243 2.77 25.17 5.92
N PRO A 244 1.80 24.23 5.91
CA PRO A 244 0.64 24.35 5.06
C PRO A 244 -0.25 25.49 5.54
N THR A 245 -0.81 26.25 4.59
CA THR A 245 -1.83 27.26 4.90
C THR A 245 -3.11 26.61 5.41
N LEU A 246 -3.97 27.36 6.11
CA LEU A 246 -5.28 26.83 6.56
C LEU A 246 -6.14 26.34 5.39
N GLY A 247 -6.06 27.00 4.23
CA GLY A 247 -6.74 26.58 3.01
C GLY A 247 -6.19 25.27 2.46
N GLU A 248 -4.87 25.08 2.46
CA GLU A 248 -4.24 23.81 2.08
C GLU A 248 -4.61 22.67 3.02
N LEU A 249 -4.67 22.92 4.34
CA LEU A 249 -5.11 21.93 5.32
C LEU A 249 -6.56 21.52 5.09
N ALA A 250 -7.47 22.48 4.97
CA ALA A 250 -8.89 22.21 4.74
C ALA A 250 -9.13 21.44 3.44
N ASN A 251 -8.53 21.89 2.33
CA ASN A 251 -8.62 21.21 1.04
C ASN A 251 -7.95 19.83 1.05
N GLY A 252 -6.82 19.72 1.75
CA GLY A 252 -6.09 18.47 1.95
C GLY A 252 -6.91 17.44 2.71
N TRP A 253 -7.46 17.80 3.88
CA TRP A 253 -8.34 16.92 4.65
C TRP A 253 -9.60 16.54 3.89
N LYS A 254 -10.19 17.47 3.12
CA LYS A 254 -11.30 17.16 2.23
C LYS A 254 -10.90 16.09 1.19
N ALA A 255 -9.76 16.26 0.53
CA ALA A 255 -9.26 15.28 -0.44
C ALA A 255 -9.01 13.91 0.19
N PHE A 256 -8.36 13.87 1.36
CA PHE A 256 -8.17 12.64 2.12
C PHE A 256 -9.51 12.00 2.49
N PHE A 257 -10.49 12.76 2.99
CA PHE A 257 -11.80 12.22 3.37
C PHE A 257 -12.55 11.64 2.16
N ILE A 258 -12.54 12.35 1.04
CA ILE A 258 -13.20 11.91 -0.19
C ILE A 258 -12.58 10.59 -0.67
N THR A 259 -11.27 10.58 -0.89
CA THR A 259 -10.58 9.41 -1.45
C THR A 259 -10.57 8.23 -0.47
N SER A 260 -10.48 8.48 0.84
CA SER A 260 -10.38 7.43 1.87
C SER A 260 -11.72 6.83 2.26
N TYR A 261 -12.85 7.53 2.09
CA TYR A 261 -14.13 7.05 2.61
C TYR A 261 -15.29 7.26 1.64
N TRP A 262 -15.45 8.46 1.09
CA TRP A 262 -16.57 8.75 0.20
C TRP A 262 -16.51 7.92 -1.08
N ASP A 263 -15.34 7.86 -1.72
CA ASP A 263 -15.13 7.10 -2.95
C ASP A 263 -15.28 5.58 -2.73
N ILE A 264 -15.02 5.10 -1.51
CA ILE A 264 -15.31 3.71 -1.11
C ILE A 264 -16.82 3.46 -1.11
N VAL A 265 -17.61 4.36 -0.51
CA VAL A 265 -19.07 4.23 -0.47
C VAL A 265 -19.66 4.32 -1.89
N VAL A 266 -19.25 5.32 -2.67
CA VAL A 266 -19.69 5.47 -4.07
C VAL A 266 -19.25 4.27 -4.91
N GLY A 267 -18.03 3.77 -4.71
CA GLY A 267 -17.50 2.58 -5.37
C GLY A 267 -18.32 1.34 -5.05
N ALA A 268 -18.70 1.15 -3.79
CA ALA A 268 -19.57 0.04 -3.37
C ALA A 268 -20.95 0.11 -4.04
N LEU A 269 -21.56 1.30 -4.08
CA LEU A 269 -22.86 1.53 -4.75
C LEU A 269 -22.80 1.28 -6.26
N LYS A 270 -21.69 1.66 -6.93
CA LYS A 270 -21.51 1.33 -8.35
C LYS A 270 -21.33 -0.18 -8.55
N MET A 271 -20.60 -0.82 -7.64
CA MET A 271 -20.30 -2.25 -7.71
C MET A 271 -21.53 -3.13 -7.53
N THR A 272 -22.50 -2.75 -6.67
CA THR A 272 -23.77 -3.51 -6.54
C THR A 272 -24.54 -3.61 -7.85
N ILE A 273 -24.41 -2.61 -8.73
CA ILE A 273 -25.09 -2.56 -10.03
C ILE A 273 -24.24 -3.22 -11.12
N GLN A 274 -22.97 -2.84 -11.22
CA GLN A 274 -22.13 -3.20 -12.37
C GLN A 274 -21.44 -4.55 -12.24
N ALA A 275 -21.25 -5.01 -11.00
CA ALA A 275 -20.24 -6.00 -10.67
C ALA A 275 -20.51 -6.71 -9.33
N PRO A 276 -21.73 -7.25 -9.07
CA PRO A 276 -22.12 -7.71 -7.73
C PRO A 276 -21.40 -8.98 -7.25
N ALA A 277 -20.79 -9.76 -8.14
CA ALA A 277 -20.24 -11.08 -7.81
C ALA A 277 -19.25 -11.08 -6.62
N PRO A 278 -18.27 -10.16 -6.51
CA PRO A 278 -17.37 -10.16 -5.36
C PRO A 278 -18.05 -9.74 -4.05
N LEU A 279 -19.15 -8.96 -4.09
CA LEU A 279 -19.97 -8.68 -2.90
C LEU A 279 -20.74 -9.93 -2.45
N VAL A 280 -21.25 -10.73 -3.38
CA VAL A 280 -21.90 -12.01 -3.06
C VAL A 280 -20.91 -12.97 -2.41
N VAL A 281 -19.71 -13.13 -2.98
CA VAL A 281 -18.65 -13.95 -2.39
C VAL A 281 -18.29 -13.45 -0.99
N ALA A 282 -18.10 -12.13 -0.82
CA ALA A 282 -17.82 -11.54 0.48
C ALA A 282 -18.96 -11.79 1.49
N ALA A 283 -20.23 -11.70 1.08
CA ALA A 283 -21.39 -11.99 1.92
C ALA A 283 -21.43 -13.45 2.38
N LEU A 284 -21.11 -14.40 1.49
CA LEU A 284 -21.02 -15.82 1.84
C LEU A 284 -19.89 -16.09 2.84
N LEU A 285 -18.70 -15.50 2.61
CA LEU A 285 -17.55 -15.66 3.49
C LEU A 285 -17.79 -15.08 4.88
N VAL A 286 -18.28 -13.83 4.93
CA VAL A 286 -18.59 -13.16 6.19
C VAL A 286 -19.75 -13.86 6.90
N GLY A 287 -20.80 -14.28 6.17
CA GLY A 287 -21.90 -15.06 6.72
C GLY A 287 -21.42 -16.35 7.38
N ALA A 288 -20.56 -17.11 6.70
CA ALA A 288 -19.95 -18.31 7.27
C ALA A 288 -19.10 -18.01 8.51
N ALA A 289 -18.29 -16.95 8.50
CA ALA A 289 -17.50 -16.53 9.64
C ALA A 289 -18.38 -16.13 10.84
N LEU A 290 -19.46 -15.37 10.60
CA LEU A 290 -20.43 -14.97 11.62
C LEU A 290 -21.12 -16.19 12.24
N LEU A 291 -21.51 -17.18 11.44
CA LEU A 291 -22.08 -18.44 11.94
C LEU A 291 -21.10 -19.18 12.86
N LEU A 292 -19.83 -19.25 12.48
CA LEU A 292 -18.79 -19.87 13.30
C LEU A 292 -18.54 -19.09 14.62
N TRP A 293 -18.72 -17.77 14.62
CA TRP A 293 -18.57 -16.91 15.79
C TRP A 293 -19.78 -16.85 16.71
N TRP A 294 -20.99 -17.16 16.22
CA TRP A 294 -22.24 -17.00 16.98
C TRP A 294 -22.22 -17.75 18.33
N SER A 295 -21.50 -18.87 18.38
CA SER A 295 -21.34 -19.68 19.60
C SER A 295 -20.45 -19.07 20.70
N GLU A 296 -19.60 -18.07 20.41
CA GLU A 296 -18.66 -17.49 21.39
C GLU A 296 -19.08 -16.14 21.99
N ALA A 297 -20.10 -15.48 21.42
CA ALA A 297 -20.51 -14.14 21.86
C ALA A 297 -21.28 -14.19 23.19
N ARG A 298 -20.55 -14.16 24.32
CA ARG A 298 -21.12 -13.71 25.60
C ARG A 298 -21.12 -12.18 25.59
N PRO A 299 -22.27 -11.52 25.77
CA PRO A 299 -22.32 -10.07 25.89
C PRO A 299 -21.53 -9.65 27.13
N THR A 300 -20.53 -8.81 26.95
CA THR A 300 -19.96 -8.02 28.05
C THR A 300 -20.43 -6.60 27.86
N THR A 301 -21.08 -6.05 28.89
CA THR A 301 -21.55 -4.68 28.94
C THR A 301 -20.43 -3.73 28.51
N ALA A 302 -20.72 -2.87 27.53
CA ALA A 302 -19.76 -1.91 26.99
C ALA A 302 -19.22 -1.02 28.13
N LYS A 303 -17.95 -1.25 28.52
CA LYS A 303 -17.27 -0.47 29.58
C LYS A 303 -17.03 1.01 29.18
N TYR A 304 -17.21 1.35 27.90
CA TYR A 304 -16.88 2.66 27.34
C TYR A 304 -18.01 3.23 26.47
N THR A 305 -18.19 4.55 26.55
CA THR A 305 -19.25 5.30 25.86
C THR A 305 -19.12 5.25 24.33
N VAL A 306 -20.25 5.35 23.63
CA VAL A 306 -20.36 5.41 22.15
C VAL A 306 -19.51 6.51 21.53
N ALA A 307 -19.35 7.64 22.22
CA ALA A 307 -18.66 8.83 21.72
C ALA A 307 -17.13 8.65 21.60
N ALA A 308 -16.51 7.82 22.44
CA ALA A 308 -15.04 7.73 22.50
C ALA A 308 -14.41 7.17 21.21
N PRO A 309 -14.89 6.05 20.62
CA PRO A 309 -14.38 5.57 19.34
C PRO A 309 -14.54 6.60 18.20
N LEU A 310 -15.66 7.31 18.15
CA LEU A 310 -15.93 8.31 17.10
C LEU A 310 -14.97 9.50 17.21
N LEU A 311 -14.78 10.04 18.41
CA LEU A 311 -13.82 11.13 18.65
C LEU A 311 -12.39 10.68 18.28
N LEU A 312 -12.01 9.46 18.69
CA LEU A 312 -10.70 8.92 18.35
C LEU A 312 -10.53 8.72 16.84
N ALA A 313 -11.58 8.33 16.12
CA ALA A 313 -11.53 8.21 14.66
C ALA A 313 -11.20 9.55 13.99
N VAL A 314 -11.84 10.64 14.44
CA VAL A 314 -11.59 12.00 13.91
C VAL A 314 -10.16 12.44 14.23
N VAL A 315 -9.73 12.31 15.49
CA VAL A 315 -8.36 12.66 15.91
C VAL A 315 -7.33 11.87 15.12
N LEU A 316 -7.54 10.56 14.96
CA LEU A 316 -6.63 9.69 14.23
C LEU A 316 -6.60 10.01 12.74
N PHE A 317 -7.74 10.29 12.12
CA PHE A 317 -7.79 10.73 10.72
C PHE A 317 -6.98 12.02 10.48
N LEU A 318 -7.16 13.02 11.34
CA LEU A 318 -6.43 14.28 11.24
C LEU A 318 -4.93 14.07 11.47
N ALA A 319 -4.56 13.29 12.47
CA ALA A 319 -3.17 12.98 12.78
C ALA A 319 -2.48 12.20 11.65
N LEU A 320 -3.15 11.21 11.05
CA LEU A 320 -2.59 10.37 9.99
C LEU A 320 -2.44 11.10 8.66
N SER A 321 -3.36 12.02 8.35
CA SER A 321 -3.29 12.82 7.12
C SER A 321 -2.27 13.97 7.21
N PHE A 322 -2.05 14.51 8.40
CA PHE A 322 -1.24 15.72 8.60
C PHE A 322 0.20 15.65 8.04
N PRO A 323 1.00 14.59 8.27
CA PRO A 323 2.37 14.52 7.74
C PRO A 323 2.42 14.57 6.21
N TYR A 324 1.41 13.99 5.55
CA TYR A 324 1.33 14.05 4.08
C TYR A 324 1.04 15.48 3.62
N LEU A 325 0.16 16.20 4.31
CA LEU A 325 -0.15 17.60 3.98
C LEU A 325 1.06 18.52 4.19
N VAL A 326 1.84 18.29 5.25
CA VAL A 326 3.12 18.98 5.51
C VAL A 326 4.16 18.68 4.43
N ALA A 327 4.10 17.50 3.81
CA ALA A 327 4.96 17.13 2.67
C ALA A 327 4.37 17.51 1.30
N GLY A 328 3.21 18.18 1.26
CA GLY A 328 2.52 18.53 0.01
C GLY A 328 1.88 17.34 -0.74
N LEU A 329 1.78 16.17 -0.10
CA LEU A 329 1.25 14.93 -0.67
C LEU A 329 -0.26 14.79 -0.43
N ARG A 330 -0.99 14.29 -1.44
CA ARG A 330 -2.44 14.06 -1.38
C ARG A 330 -2.80 12.77 -2.13
N PRO A 331 -3.79 12.00 -1.64
CA PRO A 331 -4.25 10.80 -2.32
C PRO A 331 -5.12 11.18 -3.53
N SER A 332 -5.20 10.29 -4.51
CA SER A 332 -6.07 10.42 -5.68
C SER A 332 -6.82 9.12 -5.93
N SER A 333 -8.12 9.20 -6.22
CA SER A 333 -8.90 8.05 -6.67
C SER A 333 -8.78 7.78 -8.17
N LEU A 334 -8.25 8.73 -8.93
CA LEU A 334 -8.00 8.60 -10.37
C LEU A 334 -6.76 7.75 -10.65
N HIS A 335 -5.77 7.77 -9.76
CA HIS A 335 -4.54 7.00 -9.89
C HIS A 335 -4.34 6.12 -8.65
N PHE A 336 -4.48 4.81 -8.82
CA PHE A 336 -4.38 3.85 -7.70
C PHE A 336 -2.99 3.85 -7.03
N TYR A 337 -1.95 4.35 -7.69
CA TYR A 337 -0.62 4.60 -7.12
C TYR A 337 -0.64 5.53 -5.91
N GLU A 338 -1.52 6.53 -5.93
CA GLU A 338 -1.64 7.48 -4.83
C GLU A 338 -2.41 6.91 -3.63
N SER A 339 -2.98 5.71 -3.76
CA SER A 339 -3.57 5.00 -2.62
C SER A 339 -2.52 4.55 -1.60
N ARG A 340 -1.21 4.60 -1.92
CA ARG A 340 -0.13 4.25 -0.99
C ARG A 340 -0.16 5.02 0.32
N HIS A 341 -0.71 6.23 0.28
CA HIS A 341 -0.87 7.12 1.44
C HIS A 341 -2.03 6.71 2.37
N LEU A 342 -2.85 5.73 1.96
CA LEU A 342 -4.12 5.40 2.63
C LEU A 342 -4.06 4.11 3.47
N LEU A 343 -2.93 3.38 3.50
CA LEU A 343 -2.82 2.07 4.19
C LEU A 343 -3.37 2.09 5.63
N MET A 344 -3.09 3.17 6.37
CA MET A 344 -3.42 3.26 7.80
C MET A 344 -4.85 3.76 8.07
N PHE A 345 -5.61 4.16 7.04
CA PHE A 345 -6.96 4.73 7.17
C PHE A 345 -8.04 3.65 7.45
N GLY A 346 -7.65 2.37 7.43
CA GLY A 346 -8.44 1.28 7.99
C GLY A 346 -8.68 1.42 9.50
N LEU A 347 -7.76 2.04 10.25
CA LEU A 347 -7.89 2.24 11.70
C LEU A 347 -9.03 3.22 12.07
N PRO A 348 -9.07 4.46 11.55
CA PRO A 348 -10.23 5.33 11.74
C PRO A 348 -11.53 4.69 11.24
N SER A 349 -11.51 3.98 10.11
CA SER A 349 -12.70 3.28 9.58
C SER A 349 -13.25 2.27 10.60
N ALA A 350 -12.38 1.45 11.18
CA ALA A 350 -12.75 0.47 12.19
C ALA A 350 -13.27 1.12 13.48
N LEU A 351 -12.74 2.29 13.87
CA LEU A 351 -13.24 3.07 15.01
C LEU A 351 -14.63 3.67 14.75
N VAL A 352 -14.90 4.14 13.53
CA VAL A 352 -16.25 4.61 13.14
C VAL A 352 -17.25 3.46 13.22
N LEU A 353 -16.93 2.30 12.66
CA LEU A 353 -17.80 1.12 12.73
C LEU A 353 -18.00 0.63 14.17
N LEU A 354 -16.97 0.71 15.01
CA LEU A 354 -17.10 0.38 16.44
C LEU A 354 -18.07 1.34 17.16
N GLY A 355 -17.94 2.65 16.93
CA GLY A 355 -18.86 3.65 17.47
C GLY A 355 -20.29 3.41 17.02
N LEU A 356 -20.49 3.16 15.71
CA LEU A 356 -21.79 2.85 15.14
C LEU A 356 -22.39 1.55 15.70
N LYS A 357 -21.59 0.49 15.84
CA LYS A 357 -22.01 -0.78 16.46
C LYS A 357 -22.51 -0.54 17.87
N ARG A 358 -21.75 0.18 18.70
CA ARG A 358 -22.13 0.44 20.11
C ARG A 358 -23.39 1.31 20.22
N TRP A 359 -23.59 2.23 19.26
CA TRP A 359 -24.84 3.00 19.18
C TRP A 359 -26.05 2.11 18.85
N VAL A 360 -25.93 1.30 17.80
CA VAL A 360 -26.98 0.40 17.32
C VAL A 360 -27.30 -0.73 18.33
N GLU A 361 -26.31 -1.15 19.11
CA GLU A 361 -26.46 -2.15 20.18
C GLU A 361 -27.54 -1.78 21.20
N HIS A 362 -27.76 -0.49 21.46
CA HIS A 362 -28.83 -0.04 22.35
C HIS A 362 -30.25 -0.36 21.84
N VAL A 363 -30.40 -0.59 20.53
CA VAL A 363 -31.71 -0.80 19.89
C VAL A 363 -31.96 -2.28 19.62
N ILE A 364 -30.97 -3.00 19.07
CA ILE A 364 -31.15 -4.38 18.56
C ILE A 364 -30.33 -5.43 19.30
N GLY A 365 -29.57 -5.02 20.33
CA GLY A 365 -28.70 -5.88 21.12
C GLY A 365 -27.34 -6.16 20.48
N PRO A 366 -26.38 -6.68 21.27
CA PRO A 366 -24.96 -6.75 20.90
C PRO A 366 -24.68 -7.63 19.69
N LYS A 367 -25.29 -8.81 19.63
CA LYS A 367 -25.05 -9.80 18.56
C LYS A 367 -25.56 -9.29 17.22
N ALA A 368 -26.79 -8.77 17.20
CA ALA A 368 -27.39 -8.23 15.98
C ALA A 368 -26.67 -6.96 15.53
N ALA A 369 -26.29 -6.07 16.45
CA ALA A 369 -25.52 -4.87 16.10
C ALA A 369 -24.14 -5.20 15.54
N PHE A 370 -23.45 -6.21 16.08
CA PHE A 370 -22.18 -6.67 15.53
C PHE A 370 -22.35 -7.24 14.11
N ALA A 371 -23.28 -8.16 13.92
CA ALA A 371 -23.56 -8.76 12.61
C ALA A 371 -24.01 -7.71 11.59
N LEU A 372 -24.84 -6.75 11.99
CA LEU A 372 -25.28 -5.67 11.12
C LEU A 372 -24.13 -4.74 10.76
N VAL A 373 -23.42 -4.17 11.73
CA VAL A 373 -22.43 -3.11 11.45
C VAL A 373 -21.10 -3.69 10.96
N PHE A 374 -20.48 -4.59 11.73
CA PHE A 374 -19.22 -5.20 11.32
C PHE A 374 -19.41 -6.22 10.20
N GLY A 375 -20.53 -6.96 10.18
CA GLY A 375 -20.81 -7.88 9.08
C GLY A 375 -20.99 -7.13 7.75
N THR A 376 -21.89 -6.14 7.67
CA THR A 376 -22.05 -5.36 6.42
C THR A 376 -20.77 -4.60 6.06
N GLY A 377 -20.10 -3.98 7.03
CA GLY A 377 -18.82 -3.31 6.82
C GLY A 377 -17.76 -4.24 6.23
N SER A 378 -17.67 -5.48 6.73
CA SER A 378 -16.73 -6.48 6.22
C SER A 378 -17.09 -6.97 4.82
N VAL A 379 -18.37 -7.15 4.51
CA VAL A 379 -18.83 -7.52 3.16
C VAL A 379 -18.43 -6.45 2.15
N LEU A 380 -18.65 -5.18 2.48
CA LEU A 380 -18.26 -4.05 1.62
C LEU A 380 -16.74 -3.97 1.47
N SER A 381 -16.01 -4.08 2.58
CA SER A 381 -14.54 -4.03 2.62
C SER A 381 -13.91 -5.13 1.76
N ILE A 382 -14.29 -6.38 1.99
CA ILE A 382 -13.77 -7.54 1.25
C ILE A 382 -14.23 -7.52 -0.21
N GLY A 383 -15.49 -7.19 -0.48
CA GLY A 383 -15.99 -7.11 -1.85
C GLY A 383 -15.22 -6.10 -2.71
N LEU A 384 -14.97 -4.91 -2.18
CA LEU A 384 -14.17 -3.88 -2.85
C LEU A 384 -12.70 -4.27 -2.97
N LEU A 385 -12.12 -4.92 -1.95
CA LEU A 385 -10.77 -5.45 -2.00
C LEU A 385 -10.62 -6.48 -3.15
N LEU A 386 -11.54 -7.43 -3.25
CA LEU A 386 -11.56 -8.42 -4.34
C LEU A 386 -11.71 -7.74 -5.71
N ASN A 387 -12.53 -6.69 -5.81
CA ASN A 387 -12.66 -5.92 -7.04
C ASN A 387 -11.36 -5.20 -7.43
N THR A 388 -10.60 -4.71 -6.46
CA THR A 388 -9.25 -4.14 -6.68
C THR A 388 -8.28 -5.20 -7.18
N TYR A 389 -8.27 -6.41 -6.60
CA TYR A 389 -7.45 -7.50 -7.11
C TYR A 389 -7.80 -7.90 -8.53
N ILE A 390 -9.09 -7.92 -8.89
CA ILE A 390 -9.53 -8.15 -10.28
C ILE A 390 -9.00 -7.06 -11.21
N PHE A 391 -9.08 -5.79 -10.81
CA PHE A 391 -8.51 -4.69 -11.58
C PHE A 391 -6.99 -4.86 -11.80
N MET A 392 -6.24 -5.16 -10.73
CA MET A 392 -4.79 -5.35 -10.82
C MET A 392 -4.43 -6.57 -11.67
N GLN A 393 -5.16 -7.67 -11.58
CA GLN A 393 -4.94 -8.84 -12.44
C GLN A 393 -5.24 -8.52 -13.91
N ALA A 394 -6.33 -7.81 -14.20
CA ALA A 394 -6.64 -7.40 -15.57
C ALA A 394 -5.53 -6.49 -16.14
N ARG A 395 -4.94 -5.62 -15.32
CA ARG A 395 -3.78 -4.82 -15.69
C ARG A 395 -2.56 -5.69 -16.00
N THR A 396 -2.25 -6.67 -15.15
CA THR A 396 -1.15 -7.61 -15.38
C THR A 396 -1.29 -8.32 -16.73
N LEU A 397 -2.50 -8.79 -17.06
CA LEU A 397 -2.74 -9.45 -18.35
C LEU A 397 -2.48 -8.51 -19.55
N LYS A 398 -2.80 -7.22 -19.42
CA LYS A 398 -2.48 -6.22 -20.46
C LYS A 398 -0.97 -6.00 -20.59
N GLN A 399 -0.25 -5.92 -19.46
CA GLN A 399 1.21 -5.82 -19.47
C GLN A 399 1.85 -7.06 -20.13
N GLU A 400 1.41 -8.26 -19.77
CA GLU A 400 1.87 -9.52 -20.34
C GLU A 400 1.56 -9.61 -21.84
N ALA A 401 0.38 -9.20 -22.28
CA ALA A 401 0.03 -9.19 -23.70
C ALA A 401 0.95 -8.26 -24.50
N LEU A 402 1.23 -7.06 -23.98
CA LEU A 402 2.15 -6.13 -24.63
C LEU A 402 3.58 -6.69 -24.66
N ALA A 403 4.13 -7.09 -23.51
CA ALA A 403 5.50 -7.58 -23.42
C ALA A 403 5.74 -8.83 -24.29
N ASN A 404 4.78 -9.76 -24.31
CA ASN A 404 4.85 -10.96 -25.15
C ASN A 404 4.76 -10.64 -26.63
N ASP A 405 3.91 -9.71 -27.05
CA ASP A 405 3.84 -9.32 -28.46
C ASP A 405 5.15 -8.64 -28.91
N LEU A 406 5.69 -7.73 -28.10
CA LEU A 406 6.97 -7.06 -28.38
C LEU A 406 8.15 -8.04 -28.45
N ALA A 407 8.21 -9.01 -27.53
CA ALA A 407 9.27 -10.02 -27.50
C ALA A 407 9.30 -10.91 -28.77
N ASN A 408 8.16 -11.04 -29.47
CA ASN A 408 8.06 -11.79 -30.71
C ASN A 408 8.34 -10.95 -31.97
N ARG A 409 8.76 -9.68 -31.81
CA ARG A 409 9.08 -8.77 -32.90
C ARG A 409 10.55 -8.41 -32.91
N ALA A 410 11.06 -8.16 -34.11
CA ALA A 410 12.34 -7.49 -34.27
C ALA A 410 12.25 -6.09 -33.66
N GLN A 411 13.19 -5.77 -32.76
CA GLN A 411 13.28 -4.45 -32.17
C GLN A 411 13.57 -3.40 -33.27
N PRO A 412 12.83 -2.28 -33.33
CA PRO A 412 13.20 -1.16 -34.19
C PRO A 412 14.47 -0.46 -33.67
N ALA A 413 15.09 0.39 -34.46
CA ALA A 413 16.24 1.20 -34.02
C ALA A 413 15.92 2.24 -32.92
N ALA A 414 14.67 2.30 -32.45
CA ALA A 414 14.23 3.22 -31.40
C ALA A 414 14.67 2.77 -30.01
N THR A 415 15.00 3.75 -29.17
CA THR A 415 15.26 3.59 -27.73
C THR A 415 14.27 4.38 -26.87
N VAL A 416 13.53 5.31 -27.47
CA VAL A 416 12.46 6.08 -26.82
C VAL A 416 11.11 5.63 -27.36
N PHE A 417 10.21 5.23 -26.48
CA PHE A 417 8.91 4.68 -26.85
C PHE A 417 7.75 5.35 -26.10
N ALA A 418 6.74 5.76 -26.86
CA ALA A 418 5.46 6.19 -26.31
C ALA A 418 4.38 5.16 -26.60
N ILE A 419 3.69 4.68 -25.56
CA ILE A 419 2.49 3.85 -25.73
C ILE A 419 1.27 4.75 -25.87
N ASP A 420 0.62 4.70 -27.03
CA ASP A 420 -0.76 5.18 -27.19
C ASP A 420 -1.73 4.06 -26.78
N ASP A 421 -2.17 4.12 -25.53
CA ASP A 421 -2.98 3.09 -24.88
C ASP A 421 -4.47 3.27 -25.20
N GLY A 422 -4.97 2.46 -26.14
CA GLY A 422 -6.37 2.42 -26.53
C GLY A 422 -7.31 1.83 -25.47
N PHE A 423 -6.79 1.17 -24.42
CA PHE A 423 -7.63 0.70 -23.32
C PHE A 423 -8.16 1.83 -22.44
N VAL A 424 -7.63 3.05 -22.58
CA VAL A 424 -8.18 4.26 -21.95
C VAL A 424 -9.63 4.50 -22.40
N ASP A 425 -9.94 4.23 -23.67
CA ASP A 425 -11.26 4.46 -24.25
C ASP A 425 -12.19 3.22 -24.15
N TYR A 426 -11.67 2.11 -23.60
CA TYR A 426 -12.41 0.87 -23.46
C TYR A 426 -13.32 0.90 -22.22
N PRO A 427 -14.55 0.34 -22.25
CA PRO A 427 -15.52 0.40 -21.14
C PRO A 427 -15.14 -0.51 -19.96
N SER A 428 -14.00 -0.21 -19.33
CA SER A 428 -13.45 -0.91 -18.18
C SER A 428 -12.69 0.08 -17.30
N ARG A 429 -12.60 -0.20 -16.00
CA ARG A 429 -11.71 0.58 -15.13
C ARG A 429 -10.28 0.50 -15.65
N HIS A 430 -9.69 1.65 -15.94
CA HIS A 430 -8.34 1.78 -16.51
C HIS A 430 -7.58 2.91 -15.83
N VAL A 431 -6.25 2.73 -15.71
CA VAL A 431 -5.29 3.74 -15.30
C VAL A 431 -4.08 3.58 -16.23
N PRO A 432 -3.51 4.64 -16.81
CA PRO A 432 -2.37 4.51 -17.72
C PRO A 432 -1.15 3.82 -17.09
N PHE A 433 -0.26 3.29 -17.93
CA PHE A 433 1.05 2.77 -17.50
C PHE A 433 1.99 3.90 -17.07
N GLY A 434 2.70 3.70 -15.95
CA GLY A 434 3.75 4.62 -15.51
C GLY A 434 5.07 4.36 -16.26
N LEU A 435 5.97 5.35 -16.21
CA LEU A 435 7.29 5.31 -16.88
C LEU A 435 8.08 4.03 -16.60
N ALA A 436 8.15 3.63 -15.33
CA ALA A 436 8.86 2.43 -14.89
C ALA A 436 8.24 1.14 -15.46
N GLU A 437 6.91 1.07 -15.54
CA GLU A 437 6.23 -0.10 -16.11
C GLU A 437 6.49 -0.23 -17.60
N VAL A 438 6.33 0.87 -18.35
CA VAL A 438 6.54 0.85 -19.80
C VAL A 438 7.99 0.49 -20.11
N THR A 439 8.93 1.17 -19.47
CA THR A 439 10.36 0.90 -19.65
C THR A 439 10.72 -0.53 -19.25
N GLY A 440 10.14 -1.04 -18.16
CA GLY A 440 10.37 -2.40 -17.71
C GLY A 440 9.83 -3.46 -18.67
N MET A 441 8.65 -3.24 -19.26
CA MET A 441 8.10 -4.11 -20.30
C MET A 441 8.99 -4.14 -21.56
N LEU A 442 9.57 -3.00 -21.96
CA LEU A 442 10.52 -2.94 -23.08
C LEU A 442 11.79 -3.75 -22.80
N ARG A 443 12.35 -3.63 -21.59
CA ARG A 443 13.52 -4.41 -21.17
C ARG A 443 13.21 -5.90 -21.07
N LEU A 444 12.02 -6.25 -20.62
CA LEU A 444 11.56 -7.63 -20.61
C LEU A 444 11.46 -8.18 -22.05
N ALA A 445 11.01 -7.38 -23.01
CA ALA A 445 10.88 -7.80 -24.40
C ALA A 445 12.22 -7.88 -25.16
N TRP A 446 13.10 -6.88 -25.03
CA TRP A 446 14.27 -6.70 -25.90
C TRP A 446 15.62 -6.60 -25.16
N GLY A 447 15.64 -6.88 -23.85
CA GLY A 447 16.84 -6.90 -23.03
C GLY A 447 17.22 -5.54 -22.43
N ASP A 448 18.36 -5.47 -21.74
CA ASP A 448 18.79 -4.31 -20.96
C ASP A 448 19.46 -3.21 -21.79
N GLN A 449 18.68 -2.62 -22.68
CA GLN A 449 19.06 -1.40 -23.38
C GLN A 449 18.65 -0.16 -22.58
N PRO A 450 19.22 1.02 -22.89
CA PRO A 450 18.87 2.28 -22.22
C PRO A 450 17.52 2.83 -22.69
N PHE A 451 16.49 1.99 -22.67
CA PHE A 451 15.14 2.35 -23.06
C PHE A 451 14.59 3.48 -22.19
N PHE A 452 13.83 4.35 -22.83
CA PHE A 452 12.92 5.25 -22.15
C PHE A 452 11.50 5.07 -22.67
N GLY A 453 10.63 4.52 -21.82
CA GLY A 453 9.25 4.20 -22.14
C GLY A 453 8.24 5.00 -21.33
N PHE A 454 7.16 5.47 -21.94
CA PHE A 454 6.09 6.19 -21.26
C PHE A 454 4.70 6.01 -21.91
N ALA A 455 3.62 6.33 -21.19
CA ALA A 455 2.27 6.32 -21.73
C ALA A 455 1.90 7.70 -22.29
N LEU A 456 1.67 7.79 -23.61
CA LEU A 456 1.55 9.05 -24.34
C LEU A 456 0.47 9.97 -23.76
N ARG A 457 -0.70 9.42 -23.43
CA ARG A 457 -1.87 10.20 -22.96
C ARG A 457 -1.77 10.61 -21.49
N ALA A 458 -0.84 10.03 -20.73
CA ALA A 458 -0.67 10.30 -19.31
C ALA A 458 0.41 11.37 -19.04
N GLU A 459 1.32 11.55 -19.99
CA GLU A 459 2.49 12.40 -19.82
C GLU A 459 2.33 13.77 -20.48
N ARG A 460 3.13 14.72 -20.00
CA ARG A 460 3.18 16.06 -20.56
C ARG A 460 4.00 16.08 -21.85
N PRO A 461 3.75 17.05 -22.75
CA PRO A 461 4.59 17.27 -23.93
C PRO A 461 6.09 17.42 -23.62
N THR A 462 6.45 17.88 -22.42
CA THR A 462 7.82 18.14 -21.95
C THR A 462 8.55 16.92 -21.38
N ILE A 463 7.95 15.73 -21.42
CA ILE A 463 8.45 14.54 -20.74
C ILE A 463 9.91 14.17 -21.06
N LEU A 464 10.38 14.39 -22.29
CA LEU A 464 11.77 14.11 -22.66
C LEU A 464 12.75 15.02 -21.91
N GLN A 465 12.41 16.30 -21.76
CA GLN A 465 13.21 17.30 -21.03
C GLN A 465 13.19 17.01 -19.54
N GLU A 466 12.03 16.67 -19.00
CA GLU A 466 11.88 16.31 -17.59
C GLU A 466 12.71 15.06 -17.26
N MET A 467 12.70 14.06 -18.14
CA MET A 467 13.51 12.85 -17.98
C MET A 467 15.01 13.13 -18.12
N GLU A 468 15.42 14.01 -19.04
CA GLU A 468 16.81 14.44 -19.17
C GLU A 468 17.34 15.09 -17.89
N MET A 469 16.55 15.95 -17.26
CA MET A 469 16.88 16.54 -15.96
C MET A 469 16.88 15.48 -14.86
N ALA A 470 15.91 14.57 -14.85
CA ALA A 470 15.80 13.54 -13.84
C ALA A 470 16.97 12.54 -13.90
N ARG A 471 17.39 12.09 -15.09
CA ARG A 471 18.47 11.10 -15.24
C ARG A 471 19.85 11.65 -14.87
N THR A 472 20.07 12.95 -15.12
CA THR A 472 21.35 13.62 -14.83
C THR A 472 21.47 14.06 -13.37
N ALA A 473 20.36 14.03 -12.62
CA ALA A 473 20.36 14.37 -11.21
C ALA A 473 21.18 13.36 -10.37
N PRO A 474 21.92 13.84 -9.36
CA PRO A 474 22.62 12.97 -8.41
C PRO A 474 21.67 11.98 -7.73
N GLY A 475 22.10 10.74 -7.54
CA GLY A 475 21.28 9.69 -6.90
C GLY A 475 20.02 9.24 -7.68
N SER A 476 19.86 9.62 -8.95
CA SER A 476 18.67 9.27 -9.73
C SER A 476 18.56 7.77 -10.05
N ALA A 477 17.35 7.23 -9.95
CA ALA A 477 17.00 5.88 -10.41
C ALA A 477 16.94 5.77 -11.95
N PHE A 478 16.95 6.90 -12.66
CA PHE A 478 16.71 6.97 -14.11
C PHE A 478 17.98 7.16 -14.94
N ARG A 479 19.17 7.05 -14.33
CA ARG A 479 20.47 7.28 -15.01
C ARG A 479 20.66 6.46 -16.28
N HIS A 480 20.06 5.27 -16.32
CA HIS A 480 20.16 4.32 -17.42
C HIS A 480 19.16 4.59 -18.55
N PHE A 481 18.33 5.63 -18.46
CA PHE A 481 17.39 5.99 -19.52
C PHE A 481 18.05 6.96 -20.51
N ASP A 482 17.79 6.79 -21.80
CA ASP A 482 18.22 7.74 -22.84
C ASP A 482 17.01 8.39 -23.52
N PRO A 483 16.59 9.61 -23.11
CA PRO A 483 15.49 10.32 -23.74
C PRO A 483 15.86 10.98 -25.09
N SER A 484 17.14 10.96 -25.48
CA SER A 484 17.65 11.63 -26.70
C SER A 484 17.70 10.75 -27.94
N GLY A 485 17.52 9.44 -27.74
CA GLY A 485 17.64 8.44 -28.79
C GLY A 485 16.47 8.42 -29.77
N PRO A 486 16.54 7.55 -30.81
CA PRO A 486 15.52 7.47 -31.83
C PRO A 486 14.17 7.04 -31.23
N GLN A 487 13.10 7.59 -31.79
CA GLN A 487 11.76 7.48 -31.21
C GLN A 487 10.86 6.52 -32.00
N ALA A 488 9.90 5.91 -31.30
CA ALA A 488 8.79 5.18 -31.90
C ALA A 488 7.52 5.28 -31.05
N THR A 489 6.36 5.21 -31.71
CA THR A 489 5.06 5.08 -31.04
C THR A 489 4.58 3.64 -31.10
N ILE A 490 4.19 3.08 -29.95
CA ILE A 490 3.52 1.80 -29.82
C ILE A 490 2.02 2.07 -29.72
N LEU A 491 1.25 1.65 -30.72
CA LEU A 491 -0.21 1.64 -30.66
C LEU A 491 -0.64 0.36 -29.95
N PHE A 492 -1.28 0.48 -28.79
CA PHE A 492 -1.74 -0.64 -27.97
C PHE A 492 -3.26 -0.62 -27.91
N GLN A 493 -3.91 -1.32 -28.84
CA GLN A 493 -5.37 -1.27 -29.01
C GLN A 493 -6.05 -2.54 -28.46
N PRO A 494 -7.30 -2.43 -27.97
CA PRO A 494 -8.07 -3.60 -27.57
C PRO A 494 -8.28 -4.56 -28.74
N GLY A 495 -7.86 -5.81 -28.59
CA GLY A 495 -8.05 -6.85 -29.60
C GLY A 495 -9.41 -7.57 -29.49
N PRO A 496 -9.67 -8.60 -30.32
CA PRO A 496 -10.93 -9.34 -30.32
C PRO A 496 -11.18 -10.13 -29.01
N GLY A 497 -10.13 -10.42 -28.24
CA GLY A 497 -10.20 -11.05 -26.93
C GLY A 497 -10.31 -10.07 -25.77
N ALA A 498 -10.31 -8.75 -26.02
CA ALA A 498 -10.52 -7.75 -24.99
C ALA A 498 -11.91 -7.89 -24.36
N ALA A 499 -11.96 -7.77 -23.04
CA ALA A 499 -13.19 -7.86 -22.27
C ALA A 499 -13.10 -6.96 -21.03
N PRO A 500 -14.24 -6.59 -20.42
CA PRO A 500 -14.25 -5.93 -19.12
C PRO A 500 -13.47 -6.74 -18.07
N ASN A 501 -12.81 -6.05 -17.12
CA ASN A 501 -11.83 -6.65 -16.21
C ASN A 501 -12.32 -7.93 -15.52
N GLN A 502 -13.57 -7.99 -15.06
CA GLN A 502 -14.13 -9.20 -14.42
C GLN A 502 -14.23 -10.39 -15.36
N ALA A 503 -14.75 -10.18 -16.57
CA ALA A 503 -14.88 -11.23 -17.58
C ALA A 503 -13.50 -11.71 -18.03
N LEU A 504 -12.55 -10.78 -18.22
CA LEU A 504 -11.18 -11.10 -18.61
C LEU A 504 -10.47 -11.96 -17.56
N VAL A 505 -10.50 -11.55 -16.29
CA VAL A 505 -9.84 -12.27 -15.19
C VAL A 505 -10.48 -13.62 -14.95
N ARG A 506 -11.82 -13.71 -15.04
CA ARG A 506 -12.52 -15.00 -14.96
C ARG A 506 -12.10 -15.94 -16.09
N LYS A 507 -12.04 -15.46 -17.34
CA LYS A 507 -11.60 -16.23 -18.50
C LYS A 507 -10.16 -16.71 -18.31
N TYR A 508 -9.27 -15.83 -17.83
CA TYR A 508 -7.89 -16.17 -17.52
C TYR A 508 -7.77 -17.27 -16.46
N TYR A 509 -8.42 -17.14 -15.31
CA TYR A 509 -8.33 -18.16 -14.26
C TYR A 509 -8.99 -19.48 -14.66
N ALA A 510 -10.11 -19.44 -15.37
CA ALA A 510 -10.70 -20.64 -15.95
C ALA A 510 -9.72 -21.31 -16.93
N CYS A 511 -8.97 -20.52 -17.70
CA CYS A 511 -7.93 -21.03 -18.60
C CYS A 511 -6.77 -21.69 -17.86
N ARG A 512 -6.16 -20.94 -16.93
CA ARG A 512 -4.96 -21.34 -16.19
C ARG A 512 -5.21 -22.51 -15.24
N LEU A 513 -6.36 -22.54 -14.56
CA LEU A 513 -6.61 -23.49 -13.46
C LEU A 513 -7.55 -24.64 -13.82
N LEU A 514 -8.48 -24.47 -14.76
CA LEU A 514 -9.56 -25.45 -14.99
C LEU A 514 -9.48 -26.14 -16.36
N SER A 515 -9.16 -25.41 -17.43
CA SER A 515 -9.44 -25.86 -18.80
C SER A 515 -8.21 -26.18 -19.66
N ARG A 516 -6.98 -26.15 -19.11
CA ARG A 516 -5.73 -26.41 -19.85
C ARG A 516 -5.68 -25.69 -21.22
N CYS A 517 -6.25 -24.48 -21.34
CA CYS A 517 -6.17 -23.74 -22.58
C CYS A 517 -4.85 -22.98 -22.72
N ASP A 518 -4.52 -22.63 -23.97
CA ASP A 518 -3.32 -21.89 -24.30
C ASP A 518 -3.45 -20.43 -23.85
N VAL A 519 -2.86 -20.12 -22.68
CA VAL A 519 -2.79 -18.75 -22.14
C VAL A 519 -2.09 -17.81 -23.11
N SER A 520 -1.13 -18.28 -23.91
CA SER A 520 -0.46 -17.45 -24.92
C SER A 520 -1.43 -17.01 -26.02
N GLN A 521 -2.38 -17.86 -26.40
CA GLN A 521 -3.42 -17.51 -27.37
C GLN A 521 -4.37 -16.46 -26.78
N LEU A 522 -4.75 -16.60 -25.51
CA LEU A 522 -5.57 -15.61 -24.82
C LEU A 522 -4.89 -14.23 -24.79
N LEU A 523 -3.61 -14.18 -24.45
CA LEU A 523 -2.83 -12.94 -24.39
C LEU A 523 -2.66 -12.31 -25.79
N ARG A 524 -2.40 -13.11 -26.82
CA ARG A 524 -2.33 -12.63 -28.22
C ARG A 524 -3.63 -12.02 -28.72
N GLN A 525 -4.78 -12.54 -28.26
CA GLN A 525 -6.09 -11.99 -28.63
C GLN A 525 -6.45 -10.74 -27.82
N LEU A 526 -5.79 -10.50 -26.68
CA LEU A 526 -6.17 -9.42 -25.77
C LEU A 526 -5.95 -8.04 -26.39
N ALA A 527 -4.85 -7.87 -27.13
CA ALA A 527 -4.46 -6.58 -27.67
C ALA A 527 -3.85 -6.70 -29.07
N GLU A 528 -4.07 -5.67 -29.86
CA GLU A 528 -3.38 -5.45 -31.14
C GLU A 528 -2.28 -4.43 -30.93
N VAL A 529 -1.05 -4.81 -31.28
CA VAL A 529 0.14 -3.98 -31.10
C VAL A 529 0.72 -3.63 -32.45
N THR A 530 0.96 -2.34 -32.68
CA THR A 530 1.66 -1.83 -33.88
C THR A 530 2.73 -0.85 -33.47
N ILE A 531 3.89 -0.90 -34.11
CA ILE A 531 5.01 0.02 -33.85
C ILE A 531 5.17 0.94 -35.05
N LYS A 532 5.21 2.26 -34.80
CA LYS A 532 5.46 3.29 -35.80
C LYS A 532 6.77 4.02 -35.46
N PRO A 533 7.88 3.70 -36.15
CA PRO A 533 9.13 4.44 -36.00
C PRO A 533 8.98 5.89 -36.44
N GLY A 534 9.61 6.82 -35.73
CA GLY A 534 9.60 8.24 -36.02
C GLY A 534 9.33 9.11 -34.79
N PRO A 535 9.40 10.44 -34.94
CA PRO A 535 9.10 11.37 -33.86
C PRO A 535 7.71 11.11 -33.25
N ILE A 536 7.63 11.11 -31.91
CA ILE A 536 6.38 10.91 -31.19
C ILE A 536 5.54 12.19 -31.30
N ALA A 537 4.35 12.07 -31.87
CA ALA A 537 3.44 13.20 -32.04
C ALA A 537 3.03 13.81 -30.69
N GLY A 538 3.01 15.15 -30.60
CA GLY A 538 2.60 15.87 -29.40
C GLY A 538 3.67 16.00 -28.30
N ILE A 539 4.87 15.48 -28.53
CA ILE A 539 6.01 15.60 -27.60
C ILE A 539 7.01 16.64 -28.10
N VAL A 540 7.46 17.50 -27.20
CA VAL A 540 8.48 18.51 -27.47
C VAL A 540 9.84 17.81 -27.58
N PRO A 541 10.58 17.97 -28.70
CA PRO A 541 11.91 17.40 -28.83
C PRO A 541 12.88 17.93 -27.77
N LEU A 542 13.90 17.14 -27.45
CA LEU A 542 15.07 17.66 -26.74
C LEU A 542 15.81 18.63 -27.68
N ASP A 543 16.16 19.80 -27.15
CA ASP A 543 17.12 20.68 -27.80
C ASP A 543 18.45 19.94 -27.86
N ARG A 544 18.75 19.31 -29.01
CA ARG A 544 20.11 18.85 -29.25
C ARG A 544 20.97 20.11 -29.22
N PRO A 545 22.06 20.16 -28.45
CA PRO A 545 23.14 21.07 -28.81
C PRO A 545 23.40 20.79 -30.28
N LYS A 546 23.37 21.83 -31.14
CA LYS A 546 23.98 21.72 -32.45
C LYS A 546 25.40 21.25 -32.15
N ALA A 547 25.66 19.97 -32.34
CA ALA A 547 27.02 19.50 -32.49
C ALA A 547 27.50 20.29 -33.70
N ASP A 548 28.29 21.32 -33.43
CA ASP A 548 29.03 22.02 -34.44
C ASP A 548 29.64 20.95 -35.33
N ALA A 549 29.37 21.08 -36.62
CA ALA A 549 30.23 20.52 -37.63
C ALA A 549 31.62 21.13 -37.42
N MET A 550 32.38 20.59 -36.47
CA MET A 550 33.82 20.70 -36.46
C MET A 550 34.33 19.54 -37.31
N PRO A 551 34.90 19.81 -38.50
CA PRO A 551 35.57 18.79 -39.27
C PRO A 551 36.72 18.23 -38.43
N SER A 552 36.85 16.91 -38.46
CA SER A 552 37.99 16.16 -37.95
C SER A 552 39.33 16.84 -38.31
N ARG A 553 40.21 16.96 -37.32
CA ARG A 553 41.66 16.90 -37.50
C ARG A 553 42.26 15.99 -36.45
#